data_AF-A0A2V6KDP9-F1
#
_entry.id   AF-A0A2V6KDP9-F1
#
_cell.length_a   1.000
_cell.length_b   1.000
_cell.length_c   1.000
_cell.angle_alpha   90.00
_cell.angle_beta   90.00
_cell.angle_gamma   90.00
#
_symmetry.space_group_name_H-M   'P 1'
#
loop_
_entity.id
_entity.type
_entity.pdbx_description
1 polymer ?
#
loop_
_entity_poly.entity_id
_entity_poly.type
_entity_poly.pdbx_seq_one_letter_code
_entity_poly.pdbx_strand_id
1 'polypeptide(L)'
;MGRGRDRLLLRRKGRSTSYKRVVVWGHSQGGHVALWTGIIGPRYAPDLEIRGVVAIAPSANIKNILAMNVEIDKRFGPYLAVSYSRFYPDITFEQAVRPEALDAARQIVNLCDFVPEELQRIEALAATFDGPALATSSNKALQARIKQNTADGPIQAPVLIAQGLSDNVVPSSATDAYVEERCAAGQPLEYWTFAGRDHLSIFQRGTPFEELLIKWTTARLANDPSATGCVSKSF
;
A
#
# COMPACT_ATOMS: atom_id res chain seq x y z
N MET A 1 22.75 -5.09 17.79
CA MET A 1 23.47 -4.57 16.62
C MET A 1 23.58 -5.69 15.59
N GLY A 2 22.73 -5.69 14.56
CA GLY A 2 22.75 -6.69 13.49
C GLY A 2 22.47 -6.00 12.16
N ARG A 3 23.44 -6.04 11.24
CA ARG A 3 23.41 -5.39 9.93
C ARG A 3 22.82 -6.38 8.92
N GLY A 4 21.64 -6.07 8.38
CA GLY A 4 21.15 -6.64 7.13
C GLY A 4 20.93 -5.48 6.16
N ARG A 5 21.99 -5.05 5.46
CA ARG A 5 21.90 -4.07 4.39
C ARG A 5 22.04 -4.83 3.08
N ASP A 6 20.91 -5.18 2.46
CA ASP A 6 20.93 -5.58 1.07
C ASP A 6 21.29 -4.36 0.22
N ARG A 7 22.42 -4.48 -0.47
CA ARG A 7 23.02 -3.45 -1.31
C ARG A 7 22.24 -3.31 -2.61
N LEU A 8 21.44 -2.26 -2.72
CA LEU A 8 21.06 -1.73 -4.03
C LEU A 8 22.30 -1.08 -4.68
N LEU A 9 23.04 -1.84 -5.47
CA LEU A 9 24.18 -1.35 -6.25
C LEU A 9 23.69 -0.64 -7.52
N LEU A 10 23.36 0.65 -7.41
CA LEU A 10 23.28 1.54 -8.58
C LEU A 10 24.69 2.05 -8.90
N ARG A 11 25.28 1.53 -9.97
CA ARG A 11 26.57 1.97 -10.54
C ARG A 11 26.51 3.49 -10.84
N ARG A 12 27.25 4.30 -10.07
CA ARG A 12 27.53 5.71 -10.37
C ARG A 12 28.66 5.79 -11.41
N LYS A 13 28.37 6.34 -12.60
CA LYS A 13 29.37 6.96 -13.48
C LYS A 13 28.98 8.42 -13.73
N GLY A 14 29.89 9.33 -13.37
CA GLY A 14 30.15 10.61 -14.05
C GLY A 14 29.11 11.75 -13.96
N ARG A 15 29.37 12.71 -13.06
CA ARG A 15 29.08 14.17 -13.08
C ARG A 15 27.81 14.70 -13.78
N SER A 16 26.84 15.16 -12.98
CA SER A 16 26.31 16.53 -12.95
C SER A 16 25.36 16.68 -11.76
N THR A 17 25.47 17.77 -10.99
CA THR A 17 24.55 18.13 -9.90
C THR A 17 23.19 18.51 -10.49
N SER A 18 22.35 17.50 -10.73
CA SER A 18 20.91 17.68 -10.93
C SER A 18 20.23 16.93 -9.80
N TYR A 19 19.68 17.67 -8.84
CA TYR A 19 18.77 17.12 -7.85
C TYR A 19 17.67 16.37 -8.61
N LYS A 20 17.57 15.05 -8.41
CA LYS A 20 16.58 14.24 -9.11
C LYS A 20 15.23 14.51 -8.45
N ARG A 21 14.50 15.49 -9.00
CA ARG A 21 13.09 15.74 -8.69
C ARG A 21 12.28 14.54 -9.16
N VAL A 22 11.51 13.96 -8.25
CA VAL A 22 10.70 12.78 -8.53
C VAL A 22 9.30 12.96 -7.97
N VAL A 23 8.32 12.40 -8.65
CA VAL A 23 6.99 12.14 -8.09
C VAL A 23 6.84 10.64 -8.03
N VAL A 24 6.38 10.12 -6.89
CA VAL A 24 6.26 8.68 -6.66
C VAL A 24 4.80 8.31 -6.79
N TRP A 25 4.49 7.37 -7.68
CA TRP A 25 3.15 6.82 -7.83
C TRP A 25 3.15 5.37 -7.38
N GLY A 26 2.01 4.92 -6.87
CA GLY A 26 1.78 3.51 -6.62
C GLY A 26 0.30 3.18 -6.51
N HIS A 27 -0.05 1.99 -7.01
CA HIS A 27 -1.39 1.43 -6.95
C HIS A 27 -1.43 0.23 -6.00
N SER A 28 -2.51 0.06 -5.23
CA SER A 28 -2.70 -1.08 -4.33
C SER A 28 -1.55 -1.21 -3.32
N GLN A 29 -0.85 -2.35 -3.30
CA GLN A 29 0.40 -2.53 -2.54
C GLN A 29 1.47 -1.49 -2.92
N GLY A 30 1.58 -1.13 -4.21
CA GLY A 30 2.46 -0.04 -4.65
C GLY A 30 2.06 1.31 -4.04
N GLY A 31 0.77 1.54 -3.79
CA GLY A 31 0.28 2.75 -3.12
C GLY A 31 0.75 2.84 -1.66
N HIS A 32 0.74 1.71 -0.96
CA HIS A 32 1.35 1.59 0.37
C HIS A 32 2.86 1.92 0.33
N VAL A 33 3.58 1.40 -0.66
CA VAL A 33 5.02 1.69 -0.85
C VAL A 33 5.26 3.17 -1.19
N ALA A 34 4.40 3.79 -2.00
CA ALA A 34 4.50 5.22 -2.33
C ALA A 34 4.36 6.09 -1.08
N LEU A 35 3.39 5.79 -0.22
CA LEU A 35 3.20 6.48 1.07
C LEU A 35 4.43 6.31 1.97
N TRP A 36 4.93 5.09 2.17
CA TRP A 36 6.16 4.86 2.94
C TRP A 36 7.38 5.55 2.35
N THR A 37 7.49 5.61 1.02
CA THR A 37 8.55 6.37 0.34
C THR A 37 8.48 7.85 0.69
N GLY A 38 7.29 8.44 0.77
CA GLY A 38 7.09 9.80 1.26
C GLY A 38 7.51 10.00 2.72
N ILE A 39 7.27 9.01 3.57
CA ILE A 39 7.58 9.06 5.01
C ILE A 39 9.09 8.94 5.26
N ILE A 40 9.76 7.94 4.68
CA ILE A 40 11.16 7.63 5.00
C ILE A 40 12.16 8.25 4.02
N GLY A 41 11.71 8.61 2.81
CA GLY A 41 12.52 9.10 1.71
C GLY A 41 13.48 10.24 2.10
N PRO A 42 13.00 11.31 2.76
CA PRO A 42 13.86 12.42 3.18
C PRO A 42 15.04 12.00 4.07
N ARG A 43 14.87 10.96 4.89
CA ARG A 43 15.93 10.43 5.76
C ARG A 43 16.81 9.40 5.05
N TYR A 44 16.22 8.56 4.20
CA TYR A 44 16.89 7.43 3.56
C TYR A 44 17.71 7.84 2.33
N ALA A 45 17.19 8.77 1.54
CA ALA A 45 17.79 9.27 0.30
C ALA A 45 17.63 10.79 0.18
N PRO A 46 18.31 11.59 1.03
CA PRO A 46 18.13 13.04 1.10
C PRO A 46 18.47 13.79 -0.20
N ASP A 47 19.26 13.19 -1.10
CA ASP A 47 19.59 13.75 -2.41
C ASP A 47 18.43 13.67 -3.42
N LEU A 48 17.36 12.92 -3.10
CA LEU A 48 16.15 12.83 -3.93
C LEU A 48 15.10 13.86 -3.46
N GLU A 49 14.72 14.75 -4.36
CA GLU A 49 13.67 15.72 -4.11
C GLU A 49 12.30 15.11 -4.46
N ILE A 50 11.65 14.52 -3.46
CA ILE A 50 10.27 14.01 -3.61
C ILE A 50 9.33 15.21 -3.72
N ARG A 51 8.81 15.44 -4.92
CA ARG A 51 7.89 16.53 -5.27
C ARG A 51 6.43 16.20 -5.09
N GLY A 52 6.10 14.94 -4.98
CA GLY A 52 4.74 14.49 -4.74
C GLY A 52 4.69 12.98 -4.53
N VAL A 53 3.66 12.56 -3.82
CA VAL A 53 3.33 11.15 -3.58
C VAL A 53 1.90 10.93 -4.02
N VAL A 54 1.69 9.96 -4.91
CA VAL A 54 0.36 9.54 -5.34
C VAL A 54 0.14 8.10 -4.92
N ALA A 55 -0.92 7.88 -4.14
CA ALA A 55 -1.32 6.57 -3.64
C ALA A 55 -2.72 6.24 -4.16
N ILE A 56 -2.85 5.17 -4.94
CA ILE A 56 -4.05 4.86 -5.73
C ILE A 56 -4.60 3.54 -5.24
N ALA A 57 -5.87 3.52 -4.81
CA ALA A 57 -6.48 2.42 -4.08
C ALA A 57 -5.51 1.79 -3.04
N PRO A 58 -4.85 2.60 -2.20
CA PRO A 58 -3.68 2.14 -1.48
C PRO A 58 -4.03 1.16 -0.37
N SER A 59 -3.20 0.13 -0.18
CA SER A 59 -3.26 -0.73 1.01
C SER A 59 -2.69 -0.03 2.26
N ALA A 60 -3.11 1.21 2.53
CA ALA A 60 -2.47 2.12 3.49
C ALA A 60 -2.59 1.66 4.96
N ASN A 61 -3.77 1.19 5.34
CA ASN A 61 -4.04 0.57 6.64
C ASN A 61 -4.51 -0.87 6.42
N ILE A 62 -3.55 -1.77 6.23
CA ILE A 62 -3.83 -3.18 5.91
C ILE A 62 -4.62 -3.88 7.03
N LYS A 63 -4.45 -3.47 8.30
CA LYS A 63 -5.23 -4.01 9.42
C LYS A 63 -6.73 -3.84 9.19
N ASN A 64 -7.16 -2.62 8.85
CA ASN A 64 -8.57 -2.31 8.65
C ASN A 64 -9.11 -2.97 7.39
N ILE A 65 -8.32 -2.98 6.31
CA ILE A 65 -8.70 -3.61 5.03
C ILE A 65 -8.97 -5.11 5.23
N LEU A 66 -8.05 -5.83 5.87
CA LEU A 66 -8.21 -7.28 6.10
C LEU A 66 -9.36 -7.60 7.06
N ALA A 67 -9.62 -6.74 8.05
CA ALA A 67 -10.78 -6.88 8.94
C ALA A 67 -12.12 -6.65 8.22
N MET A 68 -12.16 -5.76 7.23
CA MET A 68 -13.36 -5.47 6.43
C MET A 68 -13.57 -6.46 5.28
N ASN A 69 -12.51 -7.14 4.84
CA ASN A 69 -12.54 -8.00 3.67
C ASN A 69 -11.80 -9.34 3.95
N VAL A 70 -12.52 -10.27 4.57
CA VAL A 70 -11.99 -11.58 4.97
C VAL A 70 -11.49 -12.38 3.77
N GLU A 71 -12.15 -12.28 2.61
CA GLU A 71 -11.69 -12.97 1.40
C GLU A 71 -10.32 -12.46 0.91
N ILE A 72 -10.03 -11.18 1.10
CA ILE A 72 -8.69 -10.64 0.85
C ILE A 72 -7.68 -11.12 1.91
N ASP A 73 -8.08 -11.25 3.17
CA ASP A 73 -7.20 -11.85 4.20
C ASP A 73 -6.87 -13.32 3.89
N LYS A 74 -7.85 -14.10 3.42
CA LYS A 74 -7.63 -15.48 2.99
C LYS A 74 -6.56 -15.59 1.89
N ARG A 75 -6.61 -14.70 0.89
CA ARG A 75 -5.69 -14.71 -0.25
C ARG A 75 -4.33 -14.08 0.07
N PHE A 76 -4.32 -12.90 0.68
CA PHE A 76 -3.10 -12.11 0.89
C PHE A 76 -2.45 -12.28 2.26
N GLY A 77 -3.21 -12.68 3.28
CA GLY A 77 -2.74 -12.94 4.64
C GLY A 77 -1.54 -13.89 4.72
N PRO A 78 -1.53 -15.04 3.99
CA PRO A 78 -0.37 -15.93 3.94
C PRO A 78 0.93 -15.23 3.50
N TYR A 79 0.87 -14.34 2.51
CA TYR A 79 2.04 -13.58 2.06
C TYR A 79 2.50 -12.54 3.10
N LEU A 80 1.56 -11.94 3.85
CA LEU A 80 1.90 -11.10 5.01
C LEU A 80 2.62 -11.92 6.09
N ALA A 81 2.13 -13.12 6.41
CA ALA A 81 2.77 -14.01 7.38
C ALA A 81 4.19 -14.41 6.97
N VAL A 82 4.42 -14.73 5.68
CA VAL A 82 5.77 -14.97 5.15
C VAL A 82 6.64 -13.73 5.27
N SER A 83 6.13 -12.58 4.84
CA SER A 83 6.89 -11.33 4.89
C SER A 83 7.28 -10.98 6.32
N TYR A 84 6.35 -11.11 7.26
CA TYR A 84 6.57 -10.69 8.63
C TYR A 84 7.47 -11.65 9.38
N SER A 85 7.34 -12.96 9.16
CA SER A 85 8.26 -13.94 9.75
C SER A 85 9.71 -13.79 9.25
N ARG A 86 9.92 -13.20 8.08
CA ARG A 86 11.27 -12.89 7.57
C ARG A 86 11.90 -11.66 8.22
N PHE A 87 11.11 -10.64 8.56
CA PHE A 87 11.62 -9.35 9.02
C PHE A 87 11.44 -9.09 10.53
N TYR A 88 10.57 -9.83 11.20
CA TYR A 88 10.26 -9.67 12.62
C TYR A 88 10.58 -10.97 13.38
N PRO A 89 11.66 -11.02 14.19
CA PRO A 89 12.08 -12.23 14.90
C PRO A 89 11.05 -12.78 15.90
N ASP A 90 10.11 -11.95 16.34
CA ASP A 90 9.00 -12.29 17.23
C ASP A 90 7.78 -12.86 16.49
N ILE A 91 7.88 -13.08 15.17
CA ILE A 91 6.84 -13.67 14.33
C ILE A 91 7.38 -14.92 13.65
N THR A 92 6.68 -16.04 13.77
CA THR A 92 6.86 -17.20 12.89
C THR A 92 5.68 -17.31 11.94
N PHE A 93 5.87 -17.98 10.80
CA PHE A 93 4.79 -18.19 9.84
C PHE A 93 3.64 -19.00 10.49
N GLU A 94 3.97 -20.09 11.18
CA GLU A 94 3.01 -20.96 11.89
C GLU A 94 2.20 -20.23 12.95
N GLN A 95 2.79 -19.25 13.64
CA GLN A 95 2.08 -18.46 14.67
C GLN A 95 1.29 -17.29 14.07
N ALA A 96 1.64 -16.85 12.87
CA ALA A 96 0.96 -15.74 12.19
C ALA A 96 -0.29 -16.19 11.43
N VAL A 97 -0.40 -17.47 11.11
CA VAL A 97 -1.54 -18.08 10.40
C VAL A 97 -2.38 -18.90 11.37
N ARG A 98 -3.70 -18.89 11.20
CA ARG A 98 -4.61 -19.73 11.97
C ARG A 98 -4.38 -21.21 11.66
N PRO A 99 -4.47 -22.13 12.65
CA PRO A 99 -4.29 -23.56 12.42
C PRO A 99 -5.13 -24.13 11.27
N GLU A 100 -6.39 -23.69 11.16
CA GLU A 100 -7.35 -24.13 10.15
C GLU A 100 -6.95 -23.70 8.73
N ALA A 101 -6.21 -22.59 8.61
CA ALA A 101 -5.75 -22.05 7.32
C ALA A 101 -4.32 -22.50 6.97
N LEU A 102 -3.60 -23.17 7.89
CA LEU A 102 -2.14 -23.32 7.78
C LEU A 102 -1.71 -24.15 6.56
N ASP A 103 -2.42 -25.24 6.24
CA ASP A 103 -2.09 -26.06 5.07
C ASP A 103 -2.31 -25.29 3.76
N ALA A 104 -3.49 -24.68 3.62
CA ALA A 104 -3.81 -23.83 2.48
C ALA A 104 -2.81 -22.67 2.34
N ALA A 105 -2.46 -22.00 3.44
CA ALA A 105 -1.50 -20.91 3.45
C ALA A 105 -0.11 -21.33 2.98
N ARG A 106 0.38 -22.53 3.37
CA ARG A 106 1.66 -23.07 2.88
C ARG A 106 1.66 -23.31 1.38
N GLN A 107 0.52 -23.63 0.80
CA GLN A 107 0.38 -23.78 -0.65
C GLN A 107 0.25 -22.43 -1.34
N ILE A 108 -0.60 -21.53 -0.83
CA ILE A 108 -0.86 -20.19 -1.37
C ILE A 108 0.44 -19.39 -1.54
N VAL A 109 1.35 -19.43 -0.58
CA VAL A 109 2.59 -18.62 -0.63
C VAL A 109 3.57 -19.02 -1.74
N ASN A 110 3.32 -20.14 -2.42
CA ASN A 110 4.09 -20.61 -3.58
C ASN A 110 3.39 -20.30 -4.92
N LEU A 111 2.28 -19.57 -4.88
CA LEU A 111 1.49 -19.15 -6.03
C LEU A 111 1.58 -17.63 -6.22
N CYS A 112 1.03 -17.13 -7.32
CA CYS A 112 0.94 -15.73 -7.68
C CYS A 112 -0.51 -15.39 -8.02
N ASP A 113 -1.14 -14.55 -7.20
CA ASP A 113 -2.54 -14.12 -7.34
C ASP A 113 -2.84 -13.38 -8.66
N PHE A 114 -1.79 -12.96 -9.39
CA PHE A 114 -1.91 -12.25 -10.67
C PHE A 114 -1.81 -13.17 -11.90
N VAL A 115 -1.55 -14.47 -11.71
CA VAL A 115 -1.59 -15.47 -12.78
C VAL A 115 -2.96 -16.14 -12.73
N PRO A 116 -3.80 -16.07 -13.79
CA PRO A 116 -5.19 -16.54 -13.73
C PRO A 116 -5.37 -17.99 -13.25
N GLU A 117 -4.51 -18.90 -13.70
CA GLU A 117 -4.54 -20.32 -13.30
C GLU A 117 -4.18 -20.51 -11.83
N GLU A 118 -3.24 -19.71 -11.32
CA GLU A 118 -2.83 -19.75 -9.92
C GLU A 118 -3.85 -19.05 -9.01
N LEU A 119 -4.50 -17.98 -9.49
CA LEU A 119 -5.61 -17.32 -8.80
C LEU A 119 -6.75 -18.31 -8.52
N GLN A 120 -7.18 -19.08 -9.53
CA GLN A 120 -8.21 -20.10 -9.34
C GLN A 120 -7.81 -21.13 -8.27
N ARG A 121 -6.52 -21.50 -8.23
CA ARG A 121 -5.99 -22.41 -7.22
C ARG A 121 -5.96 -21.75 -5.83
N ILE A 122 -5.57 -20.48 -5.73
CA ILE A 122 -5.61 -19.71 -4.49
C ILE A 122 -7.04 -19.63 -3.95
N GLU A 123 -8.02 -19.34 -4.80
CA GLU A 123 -9.44 -19.29 -4.44
C GLU A 123 -9.94 -20.66 -3.95
N ALA A 124 -9.58 -21.73 -4.64
CA ALA A 124 -9.93 -23.10 -4.21
C ALA A 124 -9.32 -23.45 -2.84
N LEU A 125 -8.06 -23.05 -2.59
CA LEU A 125 -7.41 -23.24 -1.29
C LEU A 125 -8.05 -22.38 -0.19
N ALA A 126 -8.37 -21.12 -0.50
CA ALA A 126 -9.05 -20.19 0.41
C ALA A 126 -10.46 -20.67 0.80
N ALA A 127 -11.11 -21.47 -0.05
CA ALA A 127 -12.41 -22.07 0.22
C ALA A 127 -12.35 -23.29 1.17
N THR A 128 -11.16 -23.82 1.49
CA THR A 128 -11.01 -25.00 2.36
C THR A 128 -11.13 -24.72 3.86
N PHE A 129 -11.18 -23.45 4.25
CA PHE A 129 -11.29 -23.03 5.65
C PHE A 129 -12.20 -21.81 5.82
N ASP A 130 -12.77 -21.65 7.01
CA ASP A 130 -13.65 -20.53 7.35
C ASP A 130 -12.91 -19.42 8.08
N GLY A 131 -13.36 -18.18 7.87
CA GLY A 131 -12.81 -16.99 8.52
C GLY A 131 -11.43 -16.54 7.97
N PRO A 132 -10.73 -15.62 8.65
CA PRO A 132 -9.45 -15.09 8.19
C PRO A 132 -8.35 -16.16 8.19
N ALA A 133 -7.35 -16.00 7.32
CA ALA A 133 -6.13 -16.80 7.35
C ALA A 133 -5.20 -16.33 8.48
N LEU A 134 -5.07 -15.03 8.70
CA LEU A 134 -4.17 -14.51 9.73
C LEU A 134 -4.72 -14.74 11.14
N ALA A 135 -3.85 -15.15 12.06
CA ALA A 135 -4.15 -15.31 13.49
C ALA A 135 -4.19 -13.97 14.23
N THR A 136 -4.70 -12.91 13.61
CA THR A 136 -4.69 -11.56 14.22
C THR A 136 -5.48 -11.52 15.52
N SER A 137 -6.56 -12.28 15.68
CA SER A 137 -7.37 -12.29 16.92
C SER A 137 -6.63 -12.87 18.14
N SER A 138 -5.70 -13.81 17.93
CA SER A 138 -4.99 -14.52 19.01
C SER A 138 -3.51 -14.15 19.12
N ASN A 139 -2.90 -13.56 18.09
CA ASN A 139 -1.49 -13.19 18.07
C ASN A 139 -1.28 -11.67 18.22
N LYS A 140 -0.99 -11.23 19.46
CA LYS A 140 -0.74 -9.82 19.78
C LYS A 140 0.52 -9.25 19.10
N ALA A 141 1.57 -10.06 18.94
CA ALA A 141 2.78 -9.62 18.27
C ALA A 141 2.48 -9.31 16.79
N LEU A 142 1.73 -10.18 16.11
CA LEU A 142 1.28 -9.96 14.74
C LEU A 142 0.43 -8.69 14.63
N GLN A 143 -0.55 -8.48 15.51
CA GLN A 143 -1.34 -7.24 15.52
C GLN A 143 -0.45 -5.99 15.65
N ALA A 144 0.53 -6.04 16.54
CA ALA A 144 1.45 -4.93 16.78
C ALA A 144 2.32 -4.66 15.53
N ARG A 145 2.84 -5.71 14.88
CA ARG A 145 3.62 -5.56 13.64
C ARG A 145 2.77 -5.04 12.50
N ILE A 146 1.54 -5.51 12.35
CA ILE A 146 0.65 -5.01 11.29
C ILE A 146 0.39 -3.51 11.51
N LYS A 147 0.09 -3.11 12.75
CA LYS A 147 -0.09 -1.70 13.10
C LYS A 147 1.16 -0.85 12.82
N GLN A 148 2.36 -1.37 13.12
CA GLN A 148 3.64 -0.68 12.85
C GLN A 148 3.92 -0.46 11.36
N ASN A 149 3.29 -1.22 10.48
CA ASN A 149 3.46 -1.08 9.02
C ASN A 149 2.35 -0.26 8.37
N THR A 150 1.39 0.31 9.12
CA THR A 150 0.47 1.31 8.58
C THR A 150 1.27 2.56 8.18
N ALA A 151 1.00 3.12 7.00
CA ALA A 151 1.72 4.28 6.49
C ALA A 151 1.23 5.60 7.12
N ASP A 152 1.29 5.73 8.44
CA ASP A 152 0.74 6.84 9.24
C ASP A 152 1.79 7.88 9.69
N GLY A 153 2.96 7.89 9.07
CA GLY A 153 3.99 8.91 9.26
C GLY A 153 3.67 10.23 8.53
N PRO A 154 4.23 11.37 8.96
CA PRO A 154 4.11 12.62 8.21
C PRO A 154 4.88 12.56 6.89
N ILE A 155 4.28 13.10 5.83
CA ILE A 155 4.87 13.22 4.49
C ILE A 155 5.02 14.71 4.17
N GLN A 156 6.26 15.14 3.93
CA GLN A 156 6.57 16.56 3.66
C GLN A 156 6.15 17.00 2.24
N ALA A 157 6.18 16.08 1.28
CA ALA A 157 5.76 16.34 -0.09
C ALA A 157 4.22 16.40 -0.18
N PRO A 158 3.66 17.11 -1.17
CA PRO A 158 2.24 17.03 -1.49
C PRO A 158 1.78 15.58 -1.70
N VAL A 159 0.66 15.21 -1.10
CA VAL A 159 0.09 13.87 -1.18
C VAL A 159 -1.23 13.92 -1.96
N LEU A 160 -1.40 13.00 -2.90
CA LEU A 160 -2.67 12.70 -3.54
C LEU A 160 -3.05 11.25 -3.26
N ILE A 161 -4.25 11.05 -2.73
CA ILE A 161 -4.86 9.73 -2.58
C ILE A 161 -6.02 9.64 -3.57
N ALA A 162 -6.09 8.56 -4.34
CA ALA A 162 -7.18 8.31 -5.28
C ALA A 162 -7.85 6.96 -4.98
N GLN A 163 -9.18 6.90 -5.00
CA GLN A 163 -9.94 5.69 -4.66
C GLN A 163 -11.13 5.48 -5.60
N GLY A 164 -11.31 4.24 -6.05
CA GLY A 164 -12.51 3.82 -6.77
C GLY A 164 -13.61 3.49 -5.77
N LEU A 165 -14.83 3.99 -6.00
CA LEU A 165 -15.96 3.77 -5.08
C LEU A 165 -16.59 2.38 -5.24
N SER A 166 -16.23 1.63 -6.27
CA SER A 166 -16.67 0.24 -6.51
C SER A 166 -15.54 -0.76 -6.24
N ASP A 167 -14.49 -0.36 -5.54
CA ASP A 167 -13.34 -1.20 -5.20
C ASP A 167 -13.74 -2.32 -4.22
N ASN A 168 -13.57 -3.56 -4.68
CA ASN A 168 -13.89 -4.78 -3.95
C ASN A 168 -12.67 -5.44 -3.29
N VAL A 169 -11.48 -4.86 -3.43
CA VAL A 169 -10.23 -5.35 -2.83
C VAL A 169 -9.83 -4.46 -1.66
N VAL A 170 -9.77 -3.15 -1.88
CA VAL A 170 -9.57 -2.12 -0.87
C VAL A 170 -10.88 -1.34 -0.75
N PRO A 171 -11.77 -1.71 0.19
CA PRO A 171 -13.05 -1.02 0.35
C PRO A 171 -12.84 0.49 0.51
N SER A 172 -13.60 1.31 -0.21
CA SER A 172 -13.40 2.77 -0.18
C SER A 172 -13.51 3.34 1.23
N SER A 173 -14.38 2.78 2.07
CA SER A 173 -14.52 3.16 3.49
C SER A 173 -13.24 2.98 4.31
N ALA A 174 -12.37 2.01 3.96
CA ALA A 174 -11.07 1.86 4.60
C ALA A 174 -10.13 3.02 4.22
N THR A 175 -10.17 3.45 2.96
CA THR A 175 -9.42 4.62 2.47
C THR A 175 -9.99 5.92 3.03
N ASP A 176 -11.31 6.06 3.15
CA ASP A 176 -11.99 7.20 3.76
C ASP A 176 -11.53 7.38 5.21
N ALA A 177 -11.57 6.31 6.01
CA ALA A 177 -11.12 6.33 7.40
C ALA A 177 -9.63 6.67 7.53
N TYR A 178 -8.78 6.15 6.64
CA TYR A 178 -7.36 6.50 6.61
C TYR A 178 -7.16 7.99 6.26
N VAL A 179 -7.86 8.51 5.26
CA VAL A 179 -7.81 9.93 4.88
C VAL A 179 -8.24 10.82 6.03
N GLU A 180 -9.35 10.51 6.69
CA GLU A 180 -9.84 11.24 7.86
C GLU A 180 -8.77 11.27 8.99
N GLU A 181 -8.18 10.12 9.30
CA GLU A 181 -7.11 10.01 10.30
C GLU A 181 -5.89 10.89 9.93
N ARG A 182 -5.46 10.84 8.66
CA ARG A 182 -4.33 11.66 8.19
C ARG A 182 -4.63 13.15 8.26
N CYS A 183 -5.84 13.54 7.87
CA CYS A 183 -6.30 14.93 7.93
C CYS A 183 -6.37 15.45 9.37
N ALA A 184 -6.92 14.66 10.29
CA ALA A 184 -6.96 14.99 11.71
C ALA A 184 -5.54 15.11 12.32
N ALA A 185 -4.58 14.33 11.82
CA ALA A 185 -3.16 14.44 12.16
C ALA A 185 -2.43 15.62 11.48
N GLY A 186 -3.15 16.44 10.70
CA GLY A 186 -2.61 17.64 10.06
C GLY A 186 -1.83 17.39 8.77
N GLN A 187 -1.89 16.19 8.18
CA GLN A 187 -1.27 15.90 6.88
C GLN A 187 -2.03 16.64 5.77
N PRO A 188 -1.39 17.57 5.03
CA PRO A 188 -2.00 18.13 3.83
C PRO A 188 -2.07 17.07 2.74
N LEU A 189 -3.25 16.87 2.15
CA LEU A 189 -3.47 15.91 1.07
C LEU A 189 -4.66 16.31 0.20
N GLU A 190 -4.64 15.84 -1.05
CA GLU A 190 -5.82 15.79 -1.91
C GLU A 190 -6.40 14.37 -1.88
N TYR A 191 -7.72 14.24 -1.76
CA TYR A 191 -8.42 12.95 -1.84
C TYR A 191 -9.40 12.94 -3.01
N TRP A 192 -9.16 12.09 -4.00
CA TRP A 192 -9.98 11.99 -5.21
C TRP A 192 -10.74 10.67 -5.24
N THR A 193 -12.05 10.74 -5.43
CA THR A 193 -12.94 9.57 -5.53
C THR A 193 -13.51 9.44 -6.93
N PHE A 194 -13.63 8.21 -7.43
CA PHE A 194 -14.12 7.92 -8.77
C PHE A 194 -15.31 6.97 -8.71
N ALA A 195 -16.49 7.45 -9.13
CA ALA A 195 -17.71 6.65 -9.16
C ALA A 195 -17.61 5.52 -10.21
N GLY A 196 -18.12 4.34 -9.85
CA GLY A 196 -18.17 3.17 -10.75
C GLY A 196 -16.81 2.56 -11.11
N ARG A 197 -15.71 3.02 -10.50
CA ARG A 197 -14.38 2.44 -10.68
C ARG A 197 -14.07 1.46 -9.57
N ASP A 198 -13.62 0.29 -9.96
CA ASP A 198 -13.15 -0.78 -9.07
C ASP A 198 -11.62 -0.70 -8.85
N HIS A 199 -11.09 -1.70 -8.16
CA HIS A 199 -9.67 -1.76 -7.80
C HIS A 199 -8.74 -1.67 -9.01
N LEU A 200 -9.10 -2.28 -10.14
CA LEU A 200 -8.27 -2.32 -11.34
C LEU A 200 -8.66 -1.21 -12.30
N SER A 201 -9.96 -0.95 -12.49
CA SER A 201 -10.45 -0.01 -13.48
C SER A 201 -10.17 1.46 -13.16
N ILE A 202 -9.85 1.81 -11.91
CA ILE A 202 -9.39 3.18 -11.57
C ILE A 202 -8.05 3.55 -12.22
N PHE A 203 -7.15 2.59 -12.43
CA PHE A 203 -5.81 2.84 -12.96
C PHE A 203 -5.63 2.40 -14.43
N GLN A 204 -6.72 2.03 -15.10
CA GLN A 204 -6.67 1.67 -16.52
C GLN A 204 -6.41 2.88 -17.41
N ARG A 205 -5.76 2.64 -18.55
CA ARG A 205 -5.53 3.67 -19.58
C ARG A 205 -6.84 4.19 -20.16
N GLY A 206 -6.84 5.46 -20.57
CA GLY A 206 -8.00 6.12 -21.17
C GLY A 206 -9.10 6.47 -20.17
N THR A 207 -8.83 6.34 -18.87
CA THR A 207 -9.74 6.83 -17.83
C THR A 207 -9.53 8.33 -17.59
N PRO A 208 -10.55 9.08 -17.12
CA PRO A 208 -10.36 10.47 -16.72
C PRO A 208 -9.27 10.64 -15.65
N PHE A 209 -9.03 9.60 -14.85
CA PHE A 209 -7.98 9.61 -13.84
C PHE A 209 -6.57 9.77 -14.43
N GLU A 210 -6.27 9.16 -15.59
CA GLU A 210 -4.94 9.22 -16.21
C GLU A 210 -4.54 10.67 -16.53
N GLU A 211 -5.41 11.43 -17.19
CA GLU A 211 -5.14 12.83 -17.54
C GLU A 211 -4.97 13.70 -16.28
N LEU A 212 -5.85 13.51 -15.29
CA LEU A 212 -5.79 14.25 -14.02
C LEU A 212 -4.49 13.93 -13.25
N LEU A 213 -4.06 12.68 -13.24
CA LEU A 213 -2.84 12.22 -12.59
C LEU A 213 -1.59 12.82 -13.25
N ILE A 214 -1.53 12.82 -14.58
CA ILE A 214 -0.44 13.43 -15.35
C ILE A 214 -0.38 14.94 -15.10
N LYS A 215 -1.54 15.61 -15.12
CA LYS A 215 -1.64 17.05 -14.84
C LYS A 215 -1.15 17.38 -13.43
N TRP A 216 -1.62 16.66 -12.42
CA TRP A 216 -1.19 16.84 -11.04
C TRP A 216 0.32 16.66 -10.88
N THR A 217 0.86 15.61 -11.50
CA THR A 217 2.29 15.29 -11.42
C THR A 217 3.16 16.33 -12.09
N THR A 218 2.74 16.82 -13.25
CA THR A 218 3.42 17.91 -13.97
C THR A 218 3.48 19.17 -13.11
N ALA A 219 2.36 19.53 -12.46
CA ALA A 219 2.28 20.67 -11.55
C ALA A 219 3.25 20.52 -10.36
N ARG A 220 3.38 19.33 -9.77
CA ARG A 220 4.35 19.05 -8.68
C ARG A 220 5.79 19.18 -9.13
N LEU A 221 6.12 18.65 -10.31
CA LEU A 221 7.46 18.80 -10.88
C LEU A 221 7.80 20.26 -11.22
N ALA A 222 6.80 21.06 -11.58
CA ALA A 222 6.92 22.48 -11.89
C ALA A 222 7.01 23.42 -10.66
N ASN A 223 6.77 22.93 -9.44
CA ASN A 223 6.61 23.73 -8.20
C ASN A 223 5.32 24.53 -8.10
N ASP A 224 4.29 24.14 -8.82
CA ASP A 224 3.01 24.82 -8.69
C ASP A 224 2.42 24.57 -7.29
N PRO A 225 1.79 25.58 -6.67
CA PRO A 225 1.17 25.46 -5.37
C PRO A 225 0.26 24.22 -5.27
N SER A 226 0.40 23.47 -4.19
CA SER A 226 -0.50 22.37 -3.85
C SER A 226 -1.58 22.84 -2.88
N ALA A 227 -2.60 22.00 -2.67
CA ALA A 227 -3.58 22.23 -1.62
C ALA A 227 -2.91 22.51 -0.27
N THR A 228 -3.47 23.47 0.47
CA THR A 228 -3.14 23.71 1.87
C THR A 228 -4.20 23.01 2.71
N GLY A 229 -3.78 22.05 3.56
CA GLY A 229 -4.71 21.18 4.29
C GLY A 229 -5.29 20.04 3.45
N CYS A 230 -6.46 19.55 3.85
CA CYS A 230 -7.15 18.44 3.20
C CYS A 230 -8.24 18.92 2.24
N VAL A 231 -8.21 18.43 1.01
CA VAL A 231 -9.18 18.78 -0.03
C VAL A 231 -9.70 17.53 -0.72
N SER A 232 -11.02 17.37 -0.81
CA SER A 232 -11.66 16.24 -1.48
C SER A 232 -12.27 16.64 -2.83
N LYS A 233 -12.19 15.75 -3.81
CA LYS A 233 -12.84 15.87 -5.13
C LYS A 233 -13.50 14.54 -5.50
N SER A 234 -14.64 14.60 -6.18
CA SER A 234 -15.35 13.42 -6.70
C SER A 234 -15.53 13.56 -8.19
N PHE A 235 -15.35 12.44 -8.90
CA PHE A 235 -15.39 12.32 -10.35
C PHE A 235 -16.31 11.18 -10.79
#